data_AF-A0A7X7JCR6-F1
#
_entry.id   AF-A0A7X7JCR6-F1
#
_cell.length_a   1.000
_cell.length_b   1.000
_cell.length_c   1.000
_cell.angle_alpha   90.00
_cell.angle_beta   90.00
_cell.angle_gamma   90.00
#
_symmetry.space_group_name_H-M   'P 1'
#
loop_
_entity.id
_entity.type
_entity.pdbx_description
1 polymer ?
#
loop_
_entity_poly.entity_id
_entity_poly.type
_entity_poly.pdbx_seq_one_letter_code
_entity_poly.pdbx_strand_id
1 'polypeptide(L)'
;MPTTELEIAGMTCRACETRVGAALRRVPGVRSARVSARRGIAVVRTTGPVPRADLVAAVRAAGYAVGPTARPWLSRDPAVWRDVALATAVVGAVAL
;
A
#
# COMPACT_ATOMS: atom_id res chain seq x y z
N MET A 1 -5.40 5.71 23.97
CA MET A 1 -5.11 6.34 22.65
C MET A 1 -4.75 5.24 21.65
N PRO A 2 -5.65 4.91 20.71
CA PRO A 2 -5.39 3.86 19.72
C PRO A 2 -4.25 4.25 18.79
N THR A 3 -3.49 3.24 18.35
CA THR A 3 -2.45 3.39 17.33
C THR A 3 -2.74 2.43 16.19
N THR A 4 -2.69 2.92 14.96
CA THR A 4 -2.89 2.14 13.74
C THR A 4 -1.67 2.30 12.85
N GLU A 5 -1.13 1.17 12.39
CA GLU A 5 -0.06 1.15 11.39
C GLU A 5 -0.62 0.76 10.02
N LEU A 6 -0.19 1.51 9.00
CA LEU A 6 -0.52 1.32 7.61
C LEU A 6 0.77 1.19 6.80
N GLU A 7 0.88 0.13 6.01
CA GLU A 7 1.88 0.02 4.96
C GLU A 7 1.40 0.83 3.75
N ILE A 8 2.28 1.65 3.17
CA ILE A 8 1.94 2.57 2.09
C ILE A 8 2.91 2.39 0.94
N ALA A 9 2.38 1.94 -0.19
CA ALA A 9 3.12 1.76 -1.43
C ALA A 9 3.13 3.05 -2.28
N GLY A 10 4.24 3.26 -3.00
CA GLY A 10 4.41 4.39 -3.93
C GLY A 10 5.06 5.65 -3.33
N MET A 11 5.38 5.66 -2.02
CA MET A 11 6.17 6.75 -1.44
C MET A 11 7.66 6.55 -1.72
N THR A 12 8.29 7.49 -2.44
CA THR A 12 9.70 7.38 -2.84
C THR A 12 10.57 8.55 -2.37
N CYS A 13 9.99 9.58 -1.76
CA CYS A 13 10.74 10.73 -1.27
C CYS A 13 10.07 11.39 -0.05
N ARG A 14 10.80 12.30 0.61
CA ARG A 14 10.31 13.06 1.78
C ARG A 14 9.07 13.90 1.47
N ALA A 15 8.94 14.44 0.25
CA ALA A 15 7.75 15.19 -0.14
C ALA A 15 6.49 14.31 -0.19
N CYS A 16 6.62 13.03 -0.58
CA CYS A 16 5.53 12.06 -0.51
C CYS A 16 5.07 11.82 0.93
N GLU A 17 6.01 11.67 1.88
CA GLU A 17 5.70 11.51 3.30
C GLU A 17 4.86 12.68 3.82
N THR A 18 5.25 13.91 3.48
CA THR A 18 4.54 15.12 3.88
C THR A 18 3.12 15.15 3.31
N ARG A 19 2.94 14.78 2.03
CA ARG A 19 1.62 14.73 1.37
C ARG A 19 0.69 13.73 2.06
N VAL A 20 1.17 12.50 2.28
CA VAL A 20 0.41 11.45 2.96
C VAL A 20 0.09 11.82 4.41
N GLY A 21 1.09 12.33 5.15
CA GLY A 21 0.90 12.76 6.52
C GLY A 21 -0.13 13.90 6.65
N ALA A 22 -0.15 14.84 5.70
CA ALA A 22 -1.15 15.90 5.65
C ALA A 22 -2.55 15.36 5.38
N ALA A 23 -2.70 14.39 4.47
CA ALA A 23 -3.98 13.75 4.19
C ALA A 23 -4.52 13.00 5.42
N LEU A 24 -3.67 12.21 6.10
CA LEU A 24 -4.05 11.48 7.31
C LEU A 24 -4.47 12.40 8.46
N ARG A 25 -3.79 13.54 8.64
CA ARG A 25 -4.14 14.52 9.69
C ARG A 25 -5.48 15.23 9.45
N ARG A 26 -6.04 15.18 8.24
CA ARG A 26 -7.36 15.73 7.93
C ARG A 26 -8.50 14.78 8.28
N VAL A 27 -8.21 13.50 8.56
CA VAL A 27 -9.23 12.54 8.97
C VAL A 27 -9.71 12.89 10.39
N PRO A 28 -11.02 13.07 10.62
CA PRO A 28 -11.56 13.34 11.95
C PRO A 28 -11.12 12.28 12.97
N GLY A 29 -10.71 12.75 14.16
CA GLY A 29 -10.23 11.87 15.24
C GLY A 29 -8.75 11.49 15.14
N VAL A 30 -8.03 11.85 14.07
CA VAL A 30 -6.57 11.70 14.00
C VAL A 30 -5.88 12.81 14.80
N ARG A 31 -5.10 12.42 15.82
CA ARG A 31 -4.28 13.34 16.62
C ARG A 31 -2.90 13.56 16.01
N SER A 32 -2.28 12.50 15.49
CA SER A 32 -0.97 12.61 14.85
C SER A 32 -0.75 11.50 13.83
N ALA A 33 -0.05 11.81 12.74
CA ALA A 33 0.42 10.84 11.75
C ALA A 33 1.91 11.02 11.51
N ARG A 34 2.70 9.97 11.79
CA ARG A 34 4.13 9.89 11.47
C ARG A 34 4.31 8.95 10.28
N VAL A 35 4.92 9.44 9.21
CA VAL A 35 5.05 8.73 7.94
C VAL A 35 6.52 8.60 7.59
N SER A 36 6.91 7.46 7.02
CA SER A 36 8.25 7.21 6.52
C SER A 36 8.19 6.49 5.18
N ALA A 37 8.63 7.15 4.11
CA ALA A 37 8.86 6.60 2.77
C ALA A 37 9.99 5.59 2.80
N ARG A 38 11.07 5.85 3.57
CA ARG A 38 12.17 4.89 3.74
C ARG A 38 11.68 3.54 4.27
N ARG A 39 10.74 3.54 5.22
CA ARG A 39 10.16 2.31 5.77
C ARG A 39 8.90 1.85 5.05
N GLY A 40 8.28 2.70 4.23
CA GLY A 40 7.00 2.42 3.59
C GLY A 40 5.82 2.33 4.57
N ILE A 41 5.85 3.05 5.69
CA ILE A 41 4.80 2.96 6.73
C ILE A 41 4.29 4.32 7.20
N ALA A 42 3.06 4.32 7.72
CA ALA A 42 2.47 5.40 8.50
C ALA A 42 1.93 4.89 9.83
N VAL A 43 2.33 5.55 10.92
CA VAL A 43 1.83 5.32 12.28
C VAL A 43 0.89 6.45 12.64
N VAL A 44 -0.38 6.11 12.83
CA VAL A 44 -1.47 7.05 13.12
C VAL A 44 -1.92 6.87 14.56
N ARG A 45 -1.99 7.96 15.33
CA ARG A 45 -2.56 7.99 16.68
C ARG A 45 -3.87 8.75 16.65
N THR A 46 -4.90 8.18 17.27
CA THR A 46 -6.24 8.75 17.28
C THR A 46 -6.70 9.09 18.69
N THR A 47 -7.69 9.97 18.79
CA THR A 47 -8.35 10.32 20.07
C THR A 47 -9.40 9.30 20.49
N GLY A 48 -9.94 8.55 19.53
CA GLY A 48 -10.91 7.46 19.73
C GLY A 48 -10.87 6.45 18.59
N PRO A 49 -11.86 5.55 18.49
CA PRO A 49 -11.98 4.62 17.37
C PRO A 49 -12.15 5.40 16.07
N VAL A 50 -11.26 5.17 15.10
CA VAL A 50 -11.39 5.66 13.72
C VAL A 50 -11.37 4.44 12.81
N PRO A 51 -12.36 4.27 11.93
CA PRO A 51 -12.36 3.17 10.98
C PRO A 51 -11.08 3.15 10.13
N ARG A 52 -10.43 1.97 10.03
CA ARG A 52 -9.26 1.80 9.17
C ARG A 52 -9.56 2.20 7.71
N ALA A 53 -10.80 1.98 7.26
CA ALA A 53 -11.26 2.34 5.93
C ALA A 53 -11.13 3.85 5.64
N ASP A 54 -11.39 4.71 6.62
CA ASP A 54 -11.31 6.17 6.44
C ASP A 54 -9.86 6.63 6.28
N LEU A 55 -8.94 6.03 7.05
CA LEU A 55 -7.51 6.27 6.90
C LEU A 55 -7.01 5.79 5.53
N VAL A 56 -7.47 4.63 5.08
CA VAL A 56 -7.14 4.08 3.76
C VAL A 56 -7.67 4.99 2.65
N ALA A 57 -8.90 5.47 2.77
CA ALA A 57 -9.51 6.38 1.81
C ALA A 57 -8.72 7.69 1.70
N ALA A 58 -8.27 8.25 2.83
CA ALA A 58 -7.42 9.44 2.84
C ALA A 58 -6.06 9.21 2.14
N VAL A 59 -5.43 8.06 2.35
CA VAL A 59 -4.17 7.70 1.65
C VAL A 59 -4.40 7.55 0.14
N ARG A 60 -5.50 6.90 -0.26
CA ARG A 60 -5.87 6.76 -1.68
C ARG A 60 -6.19 8.10 -2.35
N ALA A 61 -6.91 8.98 -1.66
CA ALA A 61 -7.18 10.33 -2.15
C ALA A 61 -5.90 11.16 -2.31
N ALA A 62 -4.83 10.85 -1.55
CA ALA A 62 -3.52 11.44 -1.73
C ALA A 62 -2.70 10.84 -2.89
N GLY A 63 -3.23 9.82 -3.58
CA GLY A 63 -2.60 9.18 -4.74
C GLY A 63 -1.71 7.98 -4.40
N TYR A 64 -1.90 7.34 -3.24
CA TYR A 64 -1.07 6.22 -2.79
C TYR A 64 -1.90 4.98 -2.47
N ALA A 65 -1.27 3.81 -2.53
CA ALA A 65 -1.91 2.55 -2.17
C ALA A 65 -1.56 2.16 -0.72
N VAL A 66 -2.50 1.52 -0.03
CA VAL A 66 -2.25 0.88 1.27
C VAL A 66 -2.09 -0.61 1.05
N GLY A 67 -1.01 -1.19 1.55
CA GLY A 67 -0.69 -2.61 1.41
C GLY A 67 0.81 -2.88 1.37
N PRO A 68 1.18 -4.16 1.18
CA PRO A 68 2.57 -4.60 1.17
C PRO A 68 3.43 -3.79 0.20
N THR A 69 4.54 -3.27 0.70
CA THR A 69 5.52 -2.53 -0.10
C THR A 69 6.51 -3.45 -0.81
N ALA A 70 6.69 -4.67 -0.30
CA ALA A 70 7.45 -5.71 -0.95
C ALA A 70 6.66 -6.25 -2.16
N ARG A 71 7.24 -6.16 -3.36
CA ARG A 71 6.78 -6.96 -4.50
C ARG A 71 7.36 -8.36 -4.32
N PRO A 72 6.54 -9.39 -4.01
CA PRO A 72 7.06 -10.74 -3.92
C PRO A 72 7.64 -11.16 -5.27
N TRP A 73 8.75 -11.91 -5.23
CA TRP A 73 9.39 -12.46 -6.44
C TRP A 73 8.49 -13.47 -7.17
N LEU A 74 7.47 -13.99 -6.49
CA LEU A 74 6.48 -14.91 -7.03
C LEU A 74 5.08 -14.31 -6.93
N SER A 75 4.38 -14.22 -8.06
CA SER A 75 2.97 -13.83 -8.06
C SER A 75 2.14 -14.90 -7.34
N ARG A 76 1.25 -14.46 -6.44
CA ARG A 76 0.22 -15.31 -5.83
C ARG A 76 -1.07 -15.35 -6.66
N ASP A 77 -1.10 -14.64 -7.77
CA ASP A 77 -2.28 -14.59 -8.65
C ASP A 77 -2.35 -15.87 -9.51
N PRO A 78 -3.40 -16.70 -9.37
CA PRO A 78 -3.56 -17.91 -10.16
C PRO A 78 -3.79 -17.64 -11.66
N ALA A 79 -4.29 -16.46 -12.04
CA ALA A 79 -4.45 -16.11 -13.45
C ALA A 79 -3.09 -16.01 -14.15
N VAL A 80 -2.11 -15.40 -13.47
CA VAL A 80 -0.73 -15.28 -13.97
C VAL A 80 -0.13 -16.66 -14.25
N TRP A 81 -0.34 -17.62 -13.35
CA TRP A 81 0.19 -18.99 -13.54
C TRP A 81 -0.48 -19.74 -14.68
N ARG A 82 -1.78 -19.52 -14.91
CA ARG A 82 -2.48 -20.07 -16.07
C ARG A 82 -1.89 -19.53 -17.37
N ASP A 83 -1.63 -18.23 -17.44
CA ASP A 83 -1.07 -17.60 -18.63
C ASP A 83 0.37 -18.07 -18.88
N VAL A 84 1.18 -18.21 -17.82
CA VAL A 84 2.53 -18.77 -17.92
C VAL A 84 2.51 -20.21 -18.44
N ALA A 85 1.58 -21.04 -17.94
CA ALA A 85 1.43 -22.43 -18.40
C ALA A 85 1.02 -22.51 -19.88
N LEU A 86 0.11 -21.63 -20.33
CA LEU A 86 -0.24 -21.52 -21.74
C LEU A 86 0.96 -21.10 -22.59
N ALA A 87 1.71 -20.09 -22.14
CA ALA A 87 2.88 -19.61 -22.85
C ALA A 87 3.98 -20.67 -22.97
N THR A 88 4.28 -21.41 -21.89
CA THR A 88 5.27 -22.50 -21.94
C THR A 88 4.81 -23.65 -22.82
N ALA A 89 3.52 -23.99 -22.83
CA ALA A 89 2.97 -24.99 -23.76
C ALA A 89 3.13 -24.57 -25.22
N VAL A 90 2.84 -23.30 -25.55
CA VAL A 90 3.03 -22.76 -26.91
C VAL A 90 4.50 -22.79 -27.32
N VAL A 91 5.41 -22.32 -26.46
CA VAL A 91 6.86 -22.32 -26.76
C VAL A 91 7.37 -23.75 -26.97
N GLY A 92 6.92 -24.71 -26.15
CA GLY A 92 7.27 -26.12 -26.32
C GLY A 92 6.78 -26.70 -27.66
N ALA A 93 5.58 -26.34 -28.10
CA ALA A 93 5.01 -26.82 -29.36
C ALA A 93 5.70 -26.23 -30.61
N VAL A 94 6.28 -25.03 -30.53
CA VAL A 94 7.00 -24.40 -31.66
C VAL A 94 8.47 -24.84 -31.74
N ALA A 95 9.04 -25.34 -30.64
CA ALA A 95 10.43 -25.80 -30.57
C ALA A 95 10.64 -27.28 -30.97
N LEU A 96 9.55 -27.99 -31.30
CA LEU A 96 9.50 -29.38 -31.78
C LEU A 96 9.17 -29.42 -33.28
#